data_AF-A0A9P7UZX1-F1
#
_entry.id   AF-A0A9P7UZX1-F1
#
_cell.length_a   1.000
_cell.length_b   1.000
_cell.length_c   1.000
_cell.angle_alpha   90.00
_cell.angle_beta   90.00
_cell.angle_gamma   90.00
#
_symmetry.space_group_name_H-M   'P 1'
#
loop_
_entity.id
_entity.type
_entity.pdbx_description
1 polymer ?
#
loop_
_entity_poly.entity_id
_entity_poly.type
_entity_poly.pdbx_seq_one_letter_code
_entity_poly.pdbx_strand_id
1 'polypeptide(L)'
;MYPKLVALDTDWTLFWGWLNVNEWGKGPGAYSPTEDNIEKRNYWEIQDRTNHSRACGMYADVPKIIQDILKNGAKLAIVSRNTSKAMCDRALWHWTVQDQHGNDKRLIELVNFDEVYDADKTTHFRKIKGWTNFDYSDMILFDDEAINNTVEMMLGVTFHVSRDQKGLTWQNYREGLDIWQRTKAIHSPWHGTTLNSYPKRKLIGFSGMDMGTIRQLEAGGRRTDRKEAARLGFAIYVADDPRVAIWFNKWIKRFFPGVETAVCAIYARDGDIWTRMNKIWVPDSRNDLKQNRASDFALGWSEEDRNRQVRRWDVKKPYVLFCRHPNMGDDFPIANPQRFTELVIYPQVQENLILAVRMSASELRSATNVHYEGKIREWRITVPQETRNEFASYGENIR
;
A
#
# COMPACT_ATOMS: atom_id res chain seq x y z
N MET A 1 -18.42 1.89 -8.66
CA MET A 1 -17.51 0.74 -8.86
C MET A 1 -17.20 0.16 -7.49
N TYR A 2 -17.11 -1.16 -7.37
CA TYR A 2 -16.91 -1.87 -6.10
C TYR A 2 -15.87 -2.99 -6.31
N PRO A 3 -14.99 -3.30 -5.34
CA PRO A 3 -14.03 -4.41 -5.46
C PRO A 3 -14.73 -5.75 -5.70
N LYS A 4 -14.09 -6.66 -6.43
CA LYS A 4 -14.64 -8.01 -6.63
C LYS A 4 -14.52 -8.87 -5.35
N LEU A 5 -13.56 -8.55 -4.50
CA LEU A 5 -13.32 -9.24 -3.23
C LEU A 5 -12.90 -8.26 -2.14
N VAL A 6 -13.53 -8.40 -0.97
CA VAL A 6 -13.18 -7.69 0.25
C VAL A 6 -12.70 -8.72 1.26
N ALA A 7 -11.42 -8.62 1.65
CA ALA A 7 -10.81 -9.46 2.66
C ALA A 7 -10.73 -8.72 3.99
N LEU A 8 -11.09 -9.40 5.07
CA LEU A 8 -11.04 -8.89 6.43
C LEU A 8 -10.10 -9.78 7.26
N ASP A 9 -9.20 -9.17 8.00
CA ASP A 9 -8.52 -9.83 9.11
C ASP A 9 -9.47 -10.09 10.29
N THR A 10 -9.05 -10.94 11.23
CA THR A 10 -9.87 -11.35 12.38
C THR A 10 -9.60 -10.49 13.62
N ASP A 11 -8.54 -10.82 14.35
CA ASP A 11 -8.23 -10.26 15.66
C ASP A 11 -7.95 -8.75 15.50
N TRP A 12 -8.56 -7.90 16.33
CA TRP A 12 -8.49 -6.43 16.26
C TRP A 12 -8.98 -5.77 14.97
N THR A 13 -9.52 -6.54 14.02
CA THR A 13 -10.15 -6.03 12.80
C THR A 13 -11.64 -6.32 12.77
N LEU A 14 -12.03 -7.59 12.73
CA LEU A 14 -13.44 -8.02 12.74
C LEU A 14 -14.01 -8.05 14.18
N PHE A 15 -13.17 -8.42 15.14
CA PHE A 15 -13.53 -8.43 16.55
C PHE A 15 -12.35 -7.96 17.41
N TRP A 16 -12.64 -7.41 18.59
CA TRP A 16 -11.60 -7.13 19.59
C TRP A 16 -11.24 -8.40 20.37
N GLY A 17 -10.04 -8.41 20.95
CA GLY A 17 -9.50 -9.55 21.70
C GLY A 17 -8.74 -10.54 20.83
N TRP A 18 -8.10 -11.52 21.47
CA TRP A 18 -7.25 -12.52 20.82
C TRP A 18 -7.82 -13.93 21.01
N LEU A 19 -8.11 -14.62 19.91
CA LEU A 19 -8.37 -16.05 19.93
C LEU A 19 -7.04 -16.81 20.00
N ASN A 20 -6.63 -17.20 21.21
CA ASN A 20 -5.36 -17.89 21.43
C ASN A 20 -5.58 -19.33 21.92
N VAL A 21 -5.30 -20.30 21.05
CA VAL A 21 -5.45 -21.75 21.35
C VAL A 21 -4.60 -22.24 22.53
N ASN A 22 -3.55 -21.51 22.89
CA ASN A 22 -2.70 -21.83 24.03
C ASN A 22 -3.25 -21.29 25.35
N GLU A 23 -4.22 -20.38 25.31
CA GLU A 23 -4.79 -19.73 26.50
C GLU A 23 -6.24 -20.12 26.78
N TRP A 24 -7.03 -20.34 25.73
CA TRP A 24 -8.44 -20.69 25.84
C TRP A 24 -8.62 -22.17 26.21
N GLY A 25 -9.65 -22.48 27.00
CA GLY A 25 -9.97 -23.86 27.38
C GLY A 25 -8.87 -24.54 28.21
N LYS A 26 -8.19 -23.79 29.09
CA LYS A 26 -7.10 -24.32 29.94
C LYS A 26 -7.49 -24.48 31.41
N GLY A 27 -8.69 -24.04 31.80
CA GLY A 27 -9.18 -24.18 33.17
C GLY A 27 -9.89 -25.51 33.45
N PRO A 28 -10.31 -25.75 34.70
CA PRO A 28 -11.09 -26.92 35.08
C PRO A 28 -12.38 -27.07 34.26
N GLY A 29 -12.69 -28.28 33.81
CA GLY A 29 -13.90 -28.55 33.02
C GLY A 29 -13.82 -28.13 31.56
N ALA A 30 -12.61 -27.93 31.04
CA ALA A 30 -12.36 -27.67 29.63
C ALA A 30 -12.85 -28.81 28.72
N TYR A 31 -13.39 -28.44 27.57
CA TYR A 31 -13.74 -29.36 26.50
C TYR A 31 -12.56 -29.57 25.54
N SER A 32 -12.61 -30.68 24.81
CA SER A 32 -11.67 -31.01 23.73
C SER A 32 -12.48 -31.34 22.48
N PRO A 33 -12.20 -30.69 21.34
CA PRO A 33 -11.07 -29.79 21.07
C PRO A 33 -11.20 -28.37 21.69
N THR A 34 -10.12 -27.57 21.67
CA THR A 34 -10.04 -26.27 22.37
C THR A 34 -11.17 -25.31 22.00
N GLU A 35 -11.54 -25.25 20.71
CA GLU A 35 -12.59 -24.39 20.19
C GLU A 35 -13.98 -24.67 20.79
N ASP A 36 -14.22 -25.86 21.34
CA ASP A 36 -15.49 -26.17 22.02
C ASP A 36 -15.62 -25.49 23.40
N ASN A 37 -14.58 -24.77 23.84
CA ASN A 37 -14.63 -23.88 24.99
C ASN A 37 -15.08 -22.45 24.63
N ILE A 38 -15.28 -22.13 23.34
CA ILE A 38 -15.82 -20.84 22.93
C ILE A 38 -17.34 -20.89 23.06
N GLU A 39 -17.87 -20.12 24.01
CA GLU A 39 -19.31 -20.00 24.22
C GLU A 39 -19.82 -18.60 23.90
N LYS A 40 -21.06 -18.53 23.44
CA LYS A 40 -21.74 -17.26 23.16
C LYS A 40 -22.16 -16.61 24.46
N ARG A 41 -21.70 -15.37 24.70
CA ARG A 41 -22.10 -14.56 25.86
C ARG A 41 -23.34 -13.73 25.54
N ASN A 42 -23.35 -13.07 24.39
CA ASN A 42 -24.48 -12.28 23.89
C ASN A 42 -24.40 -12.17 22.35
N TYR A 43 -25.16 -11.26 21.75
CA TYR A 43 -25.13 -11.06 20.29
C TYR A 43 -23.74 -10.65 19.77
N TRP A 44 -23.03 -9.83 20.53
CA TRP A 44 -21.75 -9.23 20.15
C TRP A 44 -20.55 -10.06 20.61
N GLU A 45 -20.66 -10.78 21.71
CA GLU A 45 -19.52 -11.32 22.43
C GLU A 45 -19.55 -12.84 22.57
N ILE A 46 -18.36 -13.42 22.49
CA ILE A 46 -18.02 -14.79 22.88
C ILE A 46 -17.03 -14.75 24.04
N GLN A 47 -16.98 -15.82 24.83
CA GLN A 47 -16.07 -15.95 25.96
C GLN A 47 -15.52 -17.37 26.10
N ASP A 48 -14.40 -17.51 26.80
CA ASP A 48 -13.84 -18.81 27.18
C ASP A 48 -14.65 -19.37 28.35
N ARG A 49 -15.32 -20.51 28.14
CA ARG A 49 -16.05 -21.28 29.15
C ARG A 49 -15.26 -21.49 30.44
N THR A 50 -13.95 -21.68 30.35
CA THR A 50 -13.12 -21.99 31.52
C THR A 50 -12.56 -20.75 32.23
N ASN A 51 -12.67 -19.58 31.59
CA ASN A 51 -12.27 -18.30 32.15
C ASN A 51 -13.02 -17.15 31.46
N HIS A 52 -14.16 -16.74 32.02
CA HIS A 52 -15.04 -15.73 31.42
C HIS A 52 -14.41 -14.31 31.32
N SER A 53 -13.22 -14.07 31.90
CA SER A 53 -12.48 -12.82 31.67
C SER A 53 -11.80 -12.77 30.30
N ARG A 54 -11.60 -13.93 29.65
CA ARG A 54 -11.18 -14.02 28.25
C ARG A 54 -12.40 -13.98 27.36
N ALA A 55 -12.49 -12.93 26.57
CA ALA A 55 -13.59 -12.69 25.66
C ALA A 55 -13.10 -12.07 24.35
N CYS A 56 -13.91 -12.22 23.31
CA CYS A 56 -13.80 -11.51 22.05
C CYS A 56 -15.17 -10.97 21.66
N GLY A 57 -15.21 -9.83 20.98
CA GLY A 57 -16.48 -9.24 20.54
C GLY A 57 -16.41 -8.59 19.18
N MET A 58 -17.41 -8.88 18.34
CA MET A 58 -17.54 -8.31 17.01
C MET A 58 -17.70 -6.79 17.09
N TYR A 59 -16.95 -6.05 16.27
CA TYR A 59 -17.07 -4.59 16.24
C TYR A 59 -18.45 -4.16 15.71
N ALA A 60 -18.99 -3.07 16.26
CA ALA A 60 -20.39 -2.67 16.09
C ALA A 60 -20.82 -2.45 14.62
N ASP A 61 -19.91 -1.96 13.77
CA ASP A 61 -20.19 -1.70 12.35
C ASP A 61 -20.03 -2.93 11.45
N VAL A 62 -19.45 -4.03 11.94
CA VAL A 62 -19.18 -5.23 11.13
C VAL A 62 -20.45 -5.79 10.48
N PRO A 63 -21.60 -5.97 11.18
CA PRO A 63 -22.81 -6.45 10.53
C PRO A 63 -23.23 -5.61 9.32
N LYS A 64 -23.15 -4.27 9.45
CA LYS A 64 -23.47 -3.32 8.38
C LYS A 64 -22.47 -3.44 7.21
N ILE A 65 -21.19 -3.61 7.51
CA ILE A 65 -20.12 -3.74 6.51
C ILE A 65 -20.28 -5.04 5.71
N ILE A 66 -20.51 -6.17 6.39
CA ILE A 66 -20.76 -7.45 5.72
C ILE A 66 -21.98 -7.34 4.80
N GLN A 67 -23.06 -6.71 5.26
CA GLN A 67 -24.23 -6.50 4.42
C GLN A 67 -23.92 -5.64 3.19
N ASP A 68 -23.13 -4.57 3.32
CA ASP A 68 -22.73 -3.72 2.19
C ASP A 68 -21.86 -4.48 1.17
N ILE A 69 -20.90 -5.30 1.64
CA ILE A 69 -20.08 -6.18 0.79
C ILE A 69 -20.97 -7.08 -0.07
N LEU A 70 -21.92 -7.77 0.56
CA LEU A 70 -22.81 -8.72 -0.11
C LEU A 70 -23.80 -8.02 -1.06
N LYS A 71 -24.37 -6.89 -0.65
CA LYS A 71 -25.29 -6.10 -1.51
C LYS A 71 -24.61 -5.59 -2.78
N ASN A 72 -23.30 -5.32 -2.73
CA ASN A 72 -22.52 -4.92 -3.89
C ASN A 72 -21.95 -6.11 -4.69
N GLY A 73 -22.29 -7.35 -4.32
CA GLY A 73 -21.91 -8.56 -5.04
C GLY A 73 -20.44 -8.97 -4.91
N ALA A 74 -19.70 -8.36 -3.98
CA ALA A 74 -18.31 -8.72 -3.72
C ALA A 74 -18.23 -10.02 -2.92
N LYS A 75 -17.15 -10.77 -3.16
CA LYS A 75 -16.82 -11.94 -2.35
C LYS A 75 -16.23 -11.52 -1.02
N LEU A 76 -16.72 -12.10 0.07
CA LEU A 76 -16.17 -11.92 1.41
C LEU A 76 -15.06 -12.95 1.64
N ALA A 77 -13.87 -12.49 2.03
CA ALA A 77 -12.79 -13.35 2.46
C ALA A 77 -12.42 -13.05 3.91
N ILE A 78 -12.18 -14.09 4.69
CA ILE A 78 -11.46 -14.01 5.97
C ILE A 78 -10.02 -14.41 5.70
N VAL A 79 -9.11 -13.52 6.07
CA VAL A 79 -7.68 -13.68 5.82
C VAL A 79 -6.98 -13.38 7.12
N SER A 80 -6.53 -14.41 7.85
CA SER A 80 -5.99 -14.27 9.21
C SER A 80 -4.69 -15.04 9.41
N ARG A 81 -3.79 -14.47 10.20
CA ARG A 81 -2.55 -15.15 10.64
C ARG A 81 -2.73 -15.94 11.93
N ASN A 82 -3.96 -16.04 12.44
CA ASN A 82 -4.26 -16.81 13.63
C ASN A 82 -3.83 -18.27 13.44
N THR A 83 -3.23 -18.86 14.48
CA THR A 83 -2.70 -20.23 14.45
C THR A 83 -3.78 -21.30 14.60
N SER A 84 -5.01 -20.91 14.95
CA SER A 84 -6.14 -21.83 15.13
C SER A 84 -7.33 -21.44 14.27
N LYS A 85 -7.38 -22.00 13.06
CA LYS A 85 -8.53 -21.87 12.17
C LYS A 85 -9.83 -22.31 12.86
N ALA A 86 -9.82 -23.45 13.56
CA ALA A 86 -11.03 -23.98 14.20
C ALA A 86 -11.63 -23.02 15.24
N MET A 87 -10.79 -22.27 15.97
CA MET A 87 -11.27 -21.25 16.90
C MET A 87 -11.88 -20.04 16.19
N CYS A 88 -11.23 -19.54 15.13
CA CYS A 88 -11.80 -18.48 14.29
C CYS A 88 -13.15 -18.90 13.70
N ASP A 89 -13.23 -20.11 13.12
CA ASP A 89 -14.46 -20.65 12.55
C ASP A 89 -15.58 -20.74 13.59
N ARG A 90 -15.26 -21.21 14.80
CA ARG A 90 -16.22 -21.29 15.91
C ARG A 90 -16.71 -19.92 16.36
N ALA A 91 -15.82 -18.92 16.41
CA ALA A 91 -16.22 -17.55 16.72
C ALA A 91 -17.18 -16.98 15.65
N LEU A 92 -16.82 -17.12 14.36
CA LEU A 92 -17.63 -16.70 13.22
C LEU A 92 -18.97 -17.46 13.12
N TRP A 93 -19.04 -18.67 13.67
CA TRP A 93 -20.28 -19.46 13.77
C TRP A 93 -21.25 -18.91 14.83
N HIS A 94 -20.75 -18.39 15.96
CA HIS A 94 -21.59 -17.84 17.04
C HIS A 94 -22.18 -16.48 16.71
N TRP A 95 -21.47 -15.68 15.90
CA TRP A 95 -21.94 -14.40 15.43
C TRP A 95 -22.91 -14.54 14.26
N THR A 96 -23.96 -13.73 14.31
CA THR A 96 -25.02 -13.68 13.30
C THR A 96 -25.05 -12.28 12.72
N VAL A 97 -25.16 -12.19 11.39
CA VAL A 97 -25.31 -10.92 10.67
C VAL A 97 -26.34 -11.10 9.56
N GLN A 98 -26.85 -9.99 9.02
CA GLN A 98 -27.80 -10.04 7.93
C GLN A 98 -27.11 -10.20 6.58
N ASP A 99 -27.63 -11.10 5.74
CA ASP A 99 -27.25 -11.21 4.34
C ASP A 99 -27.76 -10.02 3.49
N GLN A 100 -27.52 -10.06 2.17
CA GLN A 100 -27.97 -9.02 1.24
C GLN A 100 -29.51 -8.87 1.16
N HIS A 101 -30.27 -9.88 1.59
CA HIS A 101 -31.73 -9.90 1.61
C HIS A 101 -32.32 -9.56 2.99
N GLY A 102 -31.46 -9.31 3.99
CA GLY A 102 -31.88 -9.00 5.35
C GLY A 102 -32.16 -10.22 6.22
N ASN A 103 -31.80 -11.43 5.77
CA ASN A 103 -31.97 -12.64 6.58
C ASN A 103 -30.77 -12.82 7.51
N ASP A 104 -31.05 -13.18 8.75
CA ASP A 104 -30.01 -13.55 9.72
C ASP A 104 -29.30 -14.85 9.28
N LYS A 105 -27.97 -14.78 9.21
CA LYS A 105 -27.07 -15.88 8.87
C LYS A 105 -25.89 -15.91 9.81
N ARG A 106 -25.32 -17.08 10.05
CA ARG A 106 -24.04 -17.13 10.76
C ARG A 106 -22.99 -16.47 9.88
N LEU A 107 -22.10 -15.68 10.47
CA LEU A 107 -21.12 -14.94 9.69
C LEU A 107 -20.26 -15.88 8.83
N ILE A 108 -19.88 -17.05 9.36
CA ILE A 108 -19.13 -18.07 8.63
C ILE A 108 -19.85 -18.57 7.36
N GLU A 109 -21.19 -18.59 7.33
CA GLU A 109 -21.98 -19.04 6.17
C GLU A 109 -21.91 -18.05 5.00
N LEU A 110 -21.49 -16.81 5.27
CA LEU A 110 -21.35 -15.74 4.28
C LEU A 110 -19.93 -15.62 3.72
N VAL A 111 -18.95 -16.30 4.33
CA VAL A 111 -17.54 -16.27 3.92
C VAL A 111 -17.34 -17.12 2.67
N ASN A 112 -16.78 -16.54 1.62
CA ASN A 112 -16.45 -17.26 0.38
C ASN A 112 -15.06 -17.88 0.41
N PHE A 113 -14.11 -17.21 1.06
CA PHE A 113 -12.73 -17.68 1.19
C PHE A 113 -12.28 -17.53 2.62
N ASP A 114 -11.83 -18.63 3.22
CA ASP A 114 -11.52 -18.71 4.64
C ASP A 114 -10.07 -19.17 4.80
N GLU A 115 -9.17 -18.22 4.67
CA GLU A 115 -7.72 -18.42 4.69
C GLU A 115 -7.20 -18.01 6.07
N VAL A 116 -7.17 -18.95 7.01
CA VAL A 116 -6.69 -18.73 8.39
C VAL A 116 -5.54 -19.69 8.70
N TYR A 117 -4.32 -19.17 8.73
CA TYR A 117 -3.10 -19.88 9.11
C TYR A 117 -1.92 -18.91 9.24
N ASP A 118 -0.91 -19.26 10.06
CA ASP A 118 0.25 -18.39 10.27
C ASP A 118 1.20 -18.39 9.06
N ALA A 119 0.93 -17.48 8.12
CA ALA A 119 1.79 -17.18 6.99
C ALA A 119 1.64 -15.70 6.59
N ASP A 120 2.55 -15.19 5.76
CA ASP A 120 2.38 -13.87 5.19
C ASP A 120 1.04 -13.76 4.44
N LYS A 121 0.37 -12.60 4.57
CA LYS A 121 -0.87 -12.32 3.84
C LYS A 121 -0.72 -12.45 2.32
N THR A 122 0.49 -12.31 1.78
CA THR A 122 0.75 -12.57 0.36
C THR A 122 0.45 -14.03 -0.04
N THR A 123 0.70 -15.01 0.84
CA THR A 123 0.39 -16.43 0.59
C THR A 123 -1.12 -16.65 0.52
N HIS A 124 -1.87 -16.02 1.42
CA HIS A 124 -3.33 -16.04 1.43
C HIS A 124 -3.92 -15.52 0.12
N PHE A 125 -3.47 -14.35 -0.31
CA PHE A 125 -3.94 -13.74 -1.55
C PHE A 125 -3.53 -14.51 -2.81
N ARG A 126 -2.36 -15.15 -2.85
CA ARG A 126 -1.99 -16.05 -3.95
C ARG A 126 -2.95 -17.23 -4.08
N LYS A 127 -3.36 -17.82 -2.95
CA LYS A 127 -4.34 -18.91 -2.94
C LYS A 127 -5.72 -18.44 -3.40
N ILE A 128 -6.21 -17.31 -2.88
CA ILE A 128 -7.46 -16.67 -3.33
C ILE A 128 -7.43 -16.36 -4.84
N LYS A 129 -6.32 -15.82 -5.37
CA LYS A 129 -6.16 -15.61 -6.81
C LYS A 129 -6.21 -16.91 -7.59
N GLY A 130 -5.60 -17.99 -7.08
CA GLY A 130 -5.67 -19.32 -7.69
C GLY A 130 -7.11 -19.83 -7.82
N TRP A 131 -7.97 -19.59 -6.84
CA TRP A 131 -9.38 -19.99 -6.86
C TRP A 131 -10.27 -19.10 -7.73
N THR A 132 -10.06 -17.78 -7.67
CA THR A 132 -10.97 -16.80 -8.29
C THR A 132 -10.54 -16.35 -9.67
N ASN A 133 -9.24 -16.44 -9.96
CA ASN A 133 -8.57 -15.74 -11.05
C ASN A 133 -8.79 -14.21 -11.07
N PHE A 134 -9.26 -13.61 -9.97
CA PHE A 134 -9.40 -12.15 -9.90
C PHE A 134 -8.02 -11.50 -9.93
N ASP A 135 -7.95 -10.30 -10.49
CA ASP A 135 -6.74 -9.48 -10.41
C ASP A 135 -6.60 -8.92 -9.00
N TYR A 136 -5.36 -8.85 -8.50
CA TYR A 136 -5.11 -8.29 -7.16
C TYR A 136 -5.61 -6.85 -7.04
N SER A 137 -5.56 -6.09 -8.15
CA SER A 137 -6.09 -4.72 -8.18
C SER A 137 -7.61 -4.69 -7.97
N ASP A 138 -8.35 -5.79 -8.16
CA ASP A 138 -9.79 -5.90 -7.87
C ASP A 138 -10.09 -6.30 -6.42
N MET A 139 -9.07 -6.40 -5.57
CA MET A 139 -9.17 -6.84 -4.19
C MET A 139 -8.77 -5.74 -3.21
N ILE A 140 -9.35 -5.78 -2.01
CA ILE A 140 -8.97 -4.94 -0.87
C ILE A 140 -8.82 -5.79 0.40
N LEU A 141 -7.81 -5.48 1.22
CA LEU A 141 -7.61 -6.02 2.57
C LEU A 141 -7.81 -4.93 3.61
N PHE A 142 -8.61 -5.23 4.63
CA PHE A 142 -8.68 -4.49 5.88
C PHE A 142 -8.03 -5.30 7.00
N ASP A 143 -7.10 -4.69 7.73
CA ASP A 143 -6.23 -5.35 8.72
C ASP A 143 -5.72 -4.30 9.71
N ASP A 144 -5.55 -4.60 10.99
CA ASP A 144 -5.07 -3.62 11.99
C ASP A 144 -3.53 -3.49 12.00
N GLU A 145 -2.83 -4.51 11.50
CA GLU A 145 -1.38 -4.60 11.55
C GLU A 145 -0.73 -4.07 10.27
N ALA A 146 -0.13 -2.87 10.35
CA ALA A 146 0.42 -2.17 9.19
C ALA A 146 1.54 -2.95 8.46
N ILE A 147 2.21 -3.91 9.11
CA ILE A 147 3.17 -4.82 8.46
C ILE A 147 2.56 -5.65 7.32
N ASN A 148 1.25 -5.90 7.39
CA ASN A 148 0.50 -6.63 6.36
C ASN A 148 0.29 -5.82 5.07
N ASN A 149 0.67 -4.53 5.05
CA ASN A 149 0.70 -3.70 3.84
C ASN A 149 1.59 -4.28 2.72
N THR A 150 2.43 -5.27 3.05
CA THR A 150 3.20 -6.08 2.11
C THR A 150 2.34 -6.63 0.96
N VAL A 151 1.05 -6.90 1.14
CA VAL A 151 0.16 -7.33 0.03
C VAL A 151 -0.01 -6.27 -1.05
N GLU A 152 -0.07 -5.00 -0.66
CA GLU A 152 -0.17 -3.86 -1.58
C GLU A 152 1.13 -3.70 -2.36
N MET A 153 2.24 -3.81 -1.64
CA MET A 153 3.60 -3.70 -2.17
C MET A 153 3.96 -4.83 -3.14
N MET A 154 3.62 -6.07 -2.81
CA MET A 154 4.07 -7.25 -3.55
C MET A 154 3.09 -7.69 -4.63
N LEU A 155 1.78 -7.56 -4.37
CA LEU A 155 0.74 -8.15 -5.21
C LEU A 155 -0.17 -7.11 -5.86
N GLY A 156 -0.35 -5.94 -5.23
CA GLY A 156 -1.25 -4.88 -5.71
C GLY A 156 -2.67 -4.94 -5.20
N VAL A 157 -2.88 -5.68 -4.13
CA VAL A 157 -4.11 -5.60 -3.34
C VAL A 157 -4.18 -4.22 -2.71
N THR A 158 -5.33 -3.55 -2.73
CA THR A 158 -5.45 -2.31 -1.93
C THR A 158 -5.41 -2.65 -0.45
N PHE A 159 -4.55 -1.99 0.33
CA PHE A 159 -4.46 -2.22 1.77
C PHE A 159 -4.99 -1.01 2.53
N HIS A 160 -5.83 -1.26 3.54
CA HIS A 160 -6.31 -0.22 4.45
C HIS A 160 -6.22 -0.68 5.90
N VAL A 161 -5.58 0.13 6.73
CA VAL A 161 -5.32 -0.25 8.13
C VAL A 161 -6.50 0.11 9.04
N SER A 162 -6.89 -0.81 9.92
CA SER A 162 -7.84 -0.59 11.01
C SER A 162 -7.11 -0.11 12.26
N ARG A 163 -6.71 1.16 12.26
CA ARG A 163 -5.79 1.73 13.25
C ARG A 163 -6.37 1.82 14.68
N ASP A 164 -5.45 1.90 15.65
CA ASP A 164 -5.70 2.31 17.04
C ASP A 164 -6.64 1.37 17.80
N GLN A 165 -6.66 0.08 17.44
CA GLN A 165 -7.49 -0.96 18.08
C GLN A 165 -9.00 -0.65 18.08
N LYS A 166 -9.44 0.26 17.20
CA LYS A 166 -10.86 0.61 17.01
C LYS A 166 -11.60 -0.39 16.13
N GLY A 167 -10.88 -1.33 15.53
CA GLY A 167 -11.42 -2.29 14.59
C GLY A 167 -11.92 -1.66 13.31
N LEU A 168 -12.60 -2.50 12.54
CA LEU A 168 -13.21 -2.10 11.29
C LEU A 168 -14.50 -1.31 11.55
N THR A 169 -14.38 0.00 11.51
CA THR A 169 -15.52 0.93 11.58
C THR A 169 -16.09 1.22 10.18
N TRP A 170 -17.32 1.71 10.11
CA TRP A 170 -17.93 2.12 8.85
C TRP A 170 -17.11 3.21 8.16
N GLN A 171 -16.58 4.18 8.91
CA GLN A 171 -15.73 5.22 8.35
C GLN A 171 -14.45 4.63 7.74
N ASN A 172 -13.74 3.78 8.48
CA ASN A 172 -12.51 3.13 8.02
C ASN A 172 -12.77 2.31 6.73
N TYR A 173 -13.84 1.51 6.74
CA TYR A 173 -14.27 0.75 5.58
C TYR A 173 -14.52 1.63 4.34
N ARG A 174 -15.25 2.74 4.51
CA ARG A 174 -15.52 3.69 3.41
C ARG A 174 -14.25 4.38 2.91
N GLU A 175 -13.30 4.68 3.79
CA GLU A 175 -12.00 5.25 3.43
C GLU A 175 -11.17 4.27 2.61
N GLY A 176 -11.15 2.99 2.98
CA GLY A 176 -10.50 1.93 2.20
C GLY A 176 -11.11 1.78 0.80
N LEU A 177 -12.44 1.76 0.71
CA LEU A 177 -13.13 1.70 -0.60
C LEU A 177 -12.83 2.92 -1.47
N ASP A 178 -12.76 4.12 -0.90
CA ASP A 178 -12.41 5.35 -1.61
C ASP A 178 -10.96 5.30 -2.13
N ILE A 179 -10.01 4.77 -1.35
CA ILE A 179 -8.63 4.52 -1.83
C ILE A 179 -8.64 3.55 -3.01
N TRP A 180 -9.36 2.42 -2.91
CA TRP A 180 -9.46 1.45 -4.00
C TRP A 180 -10.02 2.09 -5.28
N GLN A 181 -11.11 2.86 -5.18
CA GLN A 181 -11.72 3.56 -6.30
C GLN A 181 -10.76 4.58 -6.94
N ARG A 182 -10.00 5.32 -6.13
CA ARG A 182 -9.00 6.29 -6.62
C ARG A 182 -7.82 5.59 -7.28
N THR A 183 -7.41 4.41 -6.82
CA THR A 183 -6.42 3.56 -7.51
C THR A 183 -6.93 3.07 -8.86
N LYS A 184 -8.21 2.65 -8.95
CA LYS A 184 -8.82 2.31 -10.24
C LYS A 184 -8.90 3.49 -11.20
N ALA A 185 -9.16 4.69 -10.70
CA ALA A 185 -9.28 5.90 -11.52
C ALA A 185 -7.97 6.35 -12.18
N ILE A 186 -6.81 5.86 -11.70
CA ILE A 186 -5.50 6.14 -12.28
C ILE A 186 -5.00 5.05 -13.24
N HIS A 187 -5.78 3.99 -13.46
CA HIS A 187 -5.40 2.91 -14.36
C HIS A 187 -5.33 3.37 -15.82
N SER A 188 -4.17 3.19 -16.43
CA SER A 188 -3.91 3.28 -17.86
C SER A 188 -3.52 1.88 -18.37
N PRO A 189 -4.17 1.34 -19.41
CA PRO A 189 -3.88 -0.01 -19.90
C PRO A 189 -2.40 -0.22 -20.25
N TRP A 190 -1.92 -1.45 -20.07
CA TRP A 190 -0.57 -1.84 -20.46
C TRP A 190 -0.55 -2.34 -21.90
N HIS A 191 0.29 -1.72 -22.73
CA HIS A 191 0.47 -2.02 -24.17
C HIS A 191 1.93 -2.37 -24.51
N GLY A 192 2.68 -2.89 -23.53
CA GLY A 192 4.11 -3.18 -23.68
C GLY A 192 5.00 -1.94 -23.52
N THR A 193 6.26 -2.07 -23.93
CA THR A 193 7.31 -1.06 -23.70
C THR A 193 7.48 -0.06 -24.83
N THR A 194 6.75 -0.21 -25.94
CA THR A 194 6.85 0.69 -27.10
C THR A 194 6.19 2.04 -26.80
N LEU A 195 6.98 3.11 -26.80
CA LEU A 195 6.51 4.47 -26.49
C LEU A 195 5.32 4.94 -27.36
N ASN A 196 5.31 4.58 -28.64
CA ASN A 196 4.25 4.99 -29.57
C ASN A 196 2.89 4.35 -29.28
N SER A 197 2.84 3.29 -28.48
CA SER A 197 1.58 2.69 -27.99
C SER A 197 0.85 3.60 -26.99
N TYR A 198 1.50 4.67 -26.52
CA TYR A 198 0.97 5.60 -25.53
C TYR A 198 0.98 7.04 -26.11
N PRO A 199 -0.06 7.42 -26.87
CA PRO A 199 -0.08 8.72 -27.55
C PRO A 199 -0.15 9.91 -26.58
N LYS A 200 -0.73 9.70 -25.39
CA LYS A 200 -0.82 10.71 -24.32
C LYS A 200 0.33 10.66 -23.33
N ARG A 201 1.38 9.86 -23.59
CA ARG A 201 2.47 9.69 -22.62
C ARG A 201 3.08 11.02 -22.23
N LYS A 202 3.53 11.11 -20.99
CA LYS A 202 4.23 12.29 -20.47
C LYS A 202 5.55 11.85 -19.86
N LEU A 203 6.66 12.40 -20.32
CA LEU A 203 7.96 12.20 -19.67
C LEU A 203 7.88 12.84 -18.28
N ILE A 204 8.16 12.05 -17.25
CA ILE A 204 8.11 12.50 -15.86
C ILE A 204 9.46 12.46 -15.17
N GLY A 205 10.53 11.97 -15.82
CA GLY A 205 11.90 12.05 -15.29
C GLY A 205 12.73 10.81 -15.64
N PHE A 206 13.78 10.57 -14.85
CA PHE A 206 14.79 9.56 -15.08
C PHE A 206 15.12 8.81 -13.80
N SER A 207 15.40 7.51 -13.90
CA SER A 207 15.76 6.69 -12.74
C SER A 207 16.88 5.71 -13.07
N GLY A 208 17.91 5.66 -12.23
CA GLY A 208 18.92 4.62 -12.25
C GLY A 208 18.45 3.44 -11.39
N MET A 209 18.32 2.26 -11.99
CA MET A 209 17.74 1.08 -11.32
C MET A 209 18.53 -0.19 -11.64
N ASP A 210 18.40 -1.19 -10.76
CA ASP A 210 18.84 -2.56 -11.04
C ASP A 210 17.95 -3.23 -12.11
N MET A 211 18.52 -4.21 -12.79
CA MET A 211 17.82 -4.92 -13.87
C MET A 211 16.63 -5.76 -13.39
N GLY A 212 16.60 -6.18 -12.12
CA GLY A 212 15.45 -6.87 -11.55
C GLY A 212 14.23 -5.95 -11.51
N THR A 213 14.40 -4.75 -10.93
CA THR A 213 13.36 -3.70 -10.92
C THR A 213 12.92 -3.33 -12.34
N ILE A 214 13.88 -3.13 -13.25
CA ILE A 214 13.57 -2.75 -14.65
C ILE A 214 12.68 -3.81 -15.33
N ARG A 215 13.03 -5.09 -15.22
CA ARG A 215 12.25 -6.19 -15.82
C ARG A 215 10.83 -6.26 -15.25
N GLN A 216 10.64 -5.98 -13.96
CA GLN A 216 9.31 -5.94 -13.36
C GLN A 216 8.45 -4.82 -13.93
N LEU A 217 9.02 -3.63 -14.12
CA LEU A 217 8.32 -2.49 -14.72
C LEU A 217 8.03 -2.69 -16.21
N GLU A 218 8.96 -3.31 -16.95
CA GLU A 218 8.78 -3.67 -18.37
C GLU A 218 7.74 -4.78 -18.58
N ALA A 219 7.39 -5.52 -17.54
CA ALA A 219 6.26 -6.44 -17.56
C ALA A 219 4.91 -5.76 -17.22
N GLY A 220 4.89 -4.44 -17.07
CA GLY A 220 3.71 -3.68 -16.63
C GLY A 220 3.43 -3.79 -15.14
N GLY A 221 4.38 -4.32 -14.37
CA GLY A 221 4.27 -4.51 -12.93
C GLY A 221 4.80 -3.34 -12.13
N ARG A 222 5.48 -3.67 -11.03
CA ARG A 222 5.99 -2.72 -10.04
C ARG A 222 7.27 -3.25 -9.41
N ARG A 223 8.05 -2.37 -8.78
CA ARG A 223 9.15 -2.77 -7.90
C ARG A 223 8.60 -3.55 -6.70
N THR A 224 9.09 -4.76 -6.49
CA THR A 224 8.73 -5.61 -5.33
C THR A 224 9.90 -5.89 -4.39
N ASP A 225 11.04 -5.23 -4.57
CA ASP A 225 12.17 -5.39 -3.66
C ASP A 225 11.91 -4.71 -2.31
N ARG A 226 12.08 -5.49 -1.23
CA ARG A 226 11.86 -5.10 0.16
C ARG A 226 13.16 -4.95 0.96
N LYS A 227 14.32 -5.29 0.39
CA LYS A 227 15.60 -5.19 1.10
C LYS A 227 16.06 -3.73 1.18
N GLU A 228 15.71 -2.95 0.18
CA GLU A 228 16.12 -1.56 0.06
C GLU A 228 14.90 -0.65 0.06
N ALA A 229 14.29 -0.44 1.24
CA ALA A 229 13.47 0.74 1.44
C ALA A 229 14.38 1.96 1.30
N ALA A 230 14.01 2.97 0.52
CA ALA A 230 14.74 4.23 0.50
C ALA A 230 14.12 5.22 1.51
N ARG A 231 14.51 6.50 1.47
CA ARG A 231 14.15 7.50 2.50
C ARG A 231 12.63 7.64 2.69
N LEU A 232 11.88 7.57 1.60
CA LEU A 232 10.43 7.76 1.52
C LEU A 232 9.72 6.47 1.07
N GLY A 233 10.17 5.30 1.52
CA GLY A 233 9.45 4.03 1.39
C GLY A 233 9.92 3.16 0.24
N PHE A 234 9.18 2.08 0.04
CA PHE A 234 9.36 1.15 -1.06
C PHE A 234 8.73 1.74 -2.33
N ALA A 235 9.55 2.42 -3.10
CA ALA A 235 9.13 3.15 -4.29
C ALA A 235 10.25 3.14 -5.33
N ILE A 236 9.93 3.58 -6.54
CA ILE A 236 10.96 4.04 -7.47
C ILE A 236 11.17 5.53 -7.26
N TYR A 237 12.42 5.95 -7.38
CA TYR A 237 12.86 7.32 -7.18
C TYR A 237 13.32 7.88 -8.52
N VAL A 238 12.76 9.03 -8.89
CA VAL A 238 12.83 9.58 -10.25
C VAL A 238 13.34 11.01 -10.17
N ALA A 239 14.55 11.24 -10.68
CA ALA A 239 15.13 12.56 -10.79
C ALA A 239 14.58 13.28 -12.03
N ASP A 240 14.45 14.60 -11.97
CA ASP A 240 14.18 15.42 -13.16
C ASP A 240 15.44 15.57 -14.03
N ASP A 241 16.62 15.59 -13.41
CA ASP A 241 17.91 15.69 -14.07
C ASP A 241 18.51 14.31 -14.42
N PRO A 242 18.79 14.00 -15.69
CA PRO A 242 19.36 12.71 -16.10
C PRO A 242 20.76 12.45 -15.49
N ARG A 243 21.53 13.50 -15.16
CA ARG A 243 22.84 13.37 -14.51
C ARG A 243 22.71 12.80 -13.11
N VAL A 244 21.67 13.20 -12.38
CA VAL A 244 21.36 12.66 -11.04
C VAL A 244 20.98 11.18 -11.14
N ALA A 245 20.15 10.80 -12.12
CA ALA A 245 19.82 9.40 -12.37
C ALA A 245 21.06 8.55 -12.75
N ILE A 246 21.99 9.10 -13.54
CA ILE A 246 23.27 8.45 -13.86
C ILE A 246 24.12 8.28 -12.60
N TRP A 247 24.17 9.29 -11.72
CA TRP A 247 24.90 9.20 -10.46
C TRP A 247 24.35 8.08 -9.58
N PHE A 248 23.02 8.00 -9.40
CA PHE A 248 22.40 6.92 -8.64
C PHE A 248 22.60 5.54 -9.29
N ASN A 249 22.60 5.46 -10.62
CA ASN A 249 22.94 4.21 -11.32
C ASN A 249 24.35 3.70 -10.98
N LYS A 250 25.33 4.62 -10.87
CA LYS A 250 26.71 4.30 -10.45
C LYS A 250 26.78 4.00 -8.95
N TRP A 251 26.02 4.73 -8.14
CA TRP A 251 25.90 4.50 -6.70
C TRP A 251 25.44 3.07 -6.40
N ILE A 252 24.38 2.59 -7.08
CA ILE A 252 23.90 1.20 -6.92
C ILE A 252 25.02 0.20 -7.22
N LYS A 253 25.77 0.38 -8.32
CA LYS A 253 26.90 -0.50 -8.68
C LYS A 253 28.01 -0.53 -7.62
N ARG A 254 28.25 0.59 -6.93
CA ARG A 254 29.26 0.70 -5.87
C ARG A 254 28.85 -0.04 -4.60
N PHE A 255 27.58 0.07 -4.20
CA PHE A 255 27.07 -0.55 -2.97
C PHE A 255 26.66 -2.02 -3.16
N PHE A 256 26.32 -2.40 -4.38
CA PHE A 256 25.93 -3.76 -4.75
C PHE A 256 26.78 -4.25 -5.93
N PRO A 257 28.04 -4.65 -5.68
CA PRO A 257 28.94 -5.12 -6.72
C PRO A 257 28.35 -6.30 -7.50
N GLY A 258 28.47 -6.25 -8.83
CA GLY A 258 27.95 -7.29 -9.72
C GLY A 258 26.47 -7.13 -10.10
N VAL A 259 25.74 -6.18 -9.51
CA VAL A 259 24.38 -5.85 -9.94
C VAL A 259 24.42 -5.14 -11.29
N GLU A 260 23.73 -5.72 -12.27
CA GLU A 260 23.49 -5.07 -13.55
C GLU A 260 22.48 -3.92 -13.34
N THR A 261 22.80 -2.74 -13.87
CA THR A 261 21.96 -1.54 -13.73
C THR A 261 21.88 -0.77 -15.04
N ALA A 262 20.77 -0.08 -15.26
CA ALA A 262 20.59 0.86 -16.36
C ALA A 262 19.87 2.13 -15.90
N VAL A 263 19.96 3.19 -16.70
CA VAL A 263 19.13 4.39 -16.53
C VAL A 263 17.93 4.27 -17.45
N CYS A 264 16.75 4.52 -16.89
CA CYS A 264 15.50 4.55 -17.63
C CYS A 264 14.91 5.96 -17.66
N ALA A 265 14.35 6.33 -18.80
CA ALA A 265 13.38 7.40 -18.87
C ALA A 265 12.04 6.87 -18.34
N ILE A 266 11.42 7.63 -17.47
CA ILE A 266 10.16 7.28 -16.80
C ILE A 266 9.05 8.14 -17.39
N TYR A 267 7.99 7.49 -17.85
CA TYR A 267 6.82 8.12 -18.43
C TYR A 267 5.58 7.77 -17.61
N ALA A 268 4.67 8.72 -17.48
CA ALA A 268 3.26 8.36 -17.30
C ALA A 268 2.71 7.88 -18.65
N ARG A 269 2.06 6.72 -18.68
CA ARG A 269 1.40 6.14 -19.86
C ARG A 269 0.30 7.04 -20.40
N ASP A 270 -0.37 7.79 -19.51
CA ASP A 270 -1.36 8.79 -19.87
C ASP A 270 -1.15 10.08 -19.05
N GLY A 271 -0.81 11.16 -19.76
CA GLY A 271 -0.51 12.46 -19.20
C GLY A 271 -1.72 13.19 -18.61
N ASP A 272 -2.94 12.88 -19.05
CA ASP A 272 -4.16 13.46 -18.47
C ASP A 272 -4.44 12.82 -17.11
N ILE A 273 -4.23 11.50 -16.99
CA ILE A 273 -4.28 10.80 -15.71
C ILE A 273 -3.21 11.35 -14.78
N TRP A 274 -1.97 11.48 -15.28
CA TRP A 274 -0.90 12.10 -14.52
C TRP A 274 -1.32 13.46 -14.00
N THR A 275 -1.77 14.38 -14.85
CA THR A 275 -2.11 15.75 -14.41
C THR A 275 -3.19 15.76 -13.32
N ARG A 276 -4.21 14.90 -13.38
CA ARG A 276 -5.31 14.91 -12.40
C ARG A 276 -5.04 14.11 -11.11
N MET A 277 -4.13 13.14 -11.11
CA MET A 277 -3.87 12.34 -9.90
C MET A 277 -3.18 13.16 -8.81
N ASN A 278 -3.31 12.70 -7.57
CA ASN A 278 -2.76 13.40 -6.42
C ASN A 278 -1.23 13.46 -6.45
N LYS A 279 -0.69 14.66 -6.23
CA LYS A 279 0.73 14.97 -6.20
C LYS A 279 0.98 15.95 -5.07
N ILE A 280 2.06 15.75 -4.34
CA ILE A 280 2.44 16.68 -3.28
C ILE A 280 3.95 16.82 -3.20
N TRP A 281 4.42 18.05 -3.00
CA TRP A 281 5.79 18.33 -2.63
C TRP A 281 5.88 18.39 -1.11
N VAL A 282 6.77 17.61 -0.51
CA VAL A 282 6.94 17.55 0.96
C VAL A 282 8.28 18.19 1.37
N PRO A 283 8.37 18.76 2.59
CA PRO A 283 9.63 19.33 3.07
C PRO A 283 10.64 18.21 3.39
N ASP A 284 11.92 18.42 3.05
CA ASP A 284 12.99 17.45 3.32
C ASP A 284 13.27 17.27 4.82
N SER A 285 13.05 18.35 5.57
CA SER A 285 13.23 18.46 7.02
C SER A 285 12.26 17.59 7.83
N ARG A 286 11.15 17.11 7.24
CA ARG A 286 10.15 16.28 7.92
C ARG A 286 10.61 14.84 8.10
N ASN A 287 11.26 14.56 9.22
CA ASN A 287 11.72 13.20 9.58
C ASN A 287 10.58 12.20 9.77
N ASP A 288 9.40 12.66 10.19
CA ASP A 288 8.20 11.85 10.39
C ASP A 288 7.56 11.34 9.08
N LEU A 289 7.99 11.83 7.92
CA LEU A 289 7.63 11.28 6.61
C LEU A 289 8.61 10.20 6.12
N LYS A 290 9.75 10.05 6.79
CA LYS A 290 10.84 9.15 6.37
C LYS A 290 10.63 7.77 6.98
N GLN A 291 11.18 6.76 6.31
CA GLN A 291 11.09 5.37 6.75
C GLN A 291 11.86 5.13 8.04
N ASN A 292 11.25 4.36 8.94
CA ASN A 292 11.96 3.72 10.04
C ASN A 292 12.30 2.28 9.66
N ARG A 293 13.59 2.01 9.41
CA ARG A 293 14.08 0.70 8.94
C ARG A 293 14.51 -0.24 10.07
N ALA A 294 14.12 0.03 11.31
CA ALA A 294 14.53 -0.78 12.47
C ALA A 294 13.96 -2.22 12.42
N SER A 295 12.79 -2.41 11.81
CA SER A 295 12.14 -3.71 11.61
C SER A 295 11.05 -3.61 10.55
N ASP A 296 10.58 -4.75 10.02
CA ASP A 296 9.43 -4.80 9.10
C ASP A 296 8.16 -4.19 9.72
N PHE A 297 7.99 -4.35 11.03
CA PHE A 297 6.90 -3.72 11.78
C PHE A 297 7.04 -2.19 11.77
N ALA A 298 8.22 -1.66 12.11
CA ALA A 298 8.47 -0.21 12.10
C ALA A 298 8.35 0.38 10.68
N LEU A 299 8.74 -0.38 9.66
CA LEU A 299 8.60 0.00 8.25
C LEU A 299 7.13 0.18 7.87
N GLY A 300 6.29 -0.85 8.08
CA GLY A 300 4.86 -0.79 7.78
C GLY A 300 4.17 0.39 8.47
N TRP A 301 4.44 0.59 9.75
CA TRP A 301 3.88 1.72 10.51
C TRP A 301 4.39 3.09 10.04
N SER A 302 5.65 3.21 9.63
CA SER A 302 6.16 4.48 9.08
C SER A 302 5.52 4.87 7.75
N GLU A 303 5.16 3.90 6.91
CA GLU A 303 4.39 4.16 5.69
C GLU A 303 2.99 4.68 6.00
N GLU A 304 2.33 4.05 6.97
CA GLU A 304 1.00 4.48 7.41
C GLU A 304 1.02 5.87 8.05
N ASP A 305 2.01 6.14 8.91
CA ASP A 305 2.17 7.46 9.52
C ASP A 305 2.40 8.55 8.47
N ARG A 306 3.22 8.27 7.46
CA ARG A 306 3.39 9.18 6.34
C ARG A 306 2.07 9.43 5.60
N ASN A 307 1.27 8.41 5.32
CA ASN A 307 -0.03 8.58 4.67
C ASN A 307 -0.94 9.51 5.48
N ARG A 308 -0.95 9.34 6.81
CA ARG A 308 -1.71 10.19 7.73
C ARG A 308 -1.21 11.63 7.74
N GLN A 309 0.10 11.85 7.71
CA GLN A 309 0.66 13.20 7.60
C GLN A 309 0.29 13.85 6.28
N VAL A 310 0.41 13.12 5.16
CA VAL A 310 0.07 13.62 3.82
C VAL A 310 -1.40 14.04 3.74
N ARG A 311 -2.30 13.28 4.37
CA ARG A 311 -3.73 13.60 4.47
C ARG A 311 -4.01 14.95 5.15
N ARG A 312 -3.13 15.45 6.02
CA ARG A 312 -3.29 16.78 6.66
C ARG A 312 -3.20 17.94 5.67
N TRP A 313 -2.62 17.70 4.50
CA TRP A 313 -2.59 18.66 3.39
C TRP A 313 -3.67 18.38 2.34
N ASP A 314 -4.72 17.65 2.70
CA ASP A 314 -5.83 17.23 1.83
C ASP A 314 -5.39 16.39 0.61
N VAL A 315 -4.24 15.72 0.72
CA VAL A 315 -3.74 14.80 -0.30
C VAL A 315 -3.92 13.37 0.19
N LYS A 316 -4.54 12.51 -0.62
CA LYS A 316 -4.93 11.15 -0.23
C LYS A 316 -4.38 10.10 -1.20
N LYS A 317 -4.14 8.87 -0.75
CA LYS A 317 -3.64 7.76 -1.59
C LYS A 317 -4.61 7.38 -2.73
N PRO A 318 -4.12 7.00 -3.92
CA PRO A 318 -2.72 6.98 -4.33
C PRO A 318 -2.22 8.40 -4.64
N TYR A 319 -0.96 8.66 -4.33
CA TYR A 319 -0.27 9.90 -4.68
C TYR A 319 1.20 9.61 -5.03
N VAL A 320 1.89 10.61 -5.55
CA VAL A 320 3.36 10.62 -5.64
C VAL A 320 3.92 11.82 -4.86
N LEU A 321 5.14 11.68 -4.34
CA LEU A 321 5.80 12.71 -3.54
C LEU A 321 6.93 13.36 -4.33
N PHE A 322 7.05 14.67 -4.24
CA PHE A 322 8.25 15.41 -4.63
C PHE A 322 9.00 15.83 -3.37
N CYS A 323 10.32 15.78 -3.41
CA CYS A 323 11.16 16.26 -2.31
C CYS A 323 12.40 16.95 -2.86
N ARG A 324 12.80 18.07 -2.25
CA ARG A 324 14.12 18.68 -2.49
C ARG A 324 15.14 18.01 -1.59
N HIS A 325 16.34 17.75 -2.08
CA HIS A 325 17.40 17.11 -1.31
C HIS A 325 18.69 17.92 -1.39
N PRO A 326 19.48 17.98 -0.31
CA PRO A 326 20.80 18.58 -0.36
C PRO A 326 21.72 17.84 -1.33
N ASN A 327 22.81 18.48 -1.75
CA ASN A 327 23.90 17.83 -2.46
C ASN A 327 24.40 16.59 -1.67
N MET A 328 24.73 15.51 -2.40
CA MET A 328 25.09 14.20 -1.83
C MET A 328 26.62 13.99 -1.72
N GLY A 329 27.40 15.06 -1.71
CA GLY A 329 28.85 15.05 -1.57
C GLY A 329 29.61 15.09 -2.90
N ASP A 330 30.85 14.59 -2.85
CA ASP A 330 31.80 14.64 -3.95
C ASP A 330 31.28 13.91 -5.20
N ASP A 331 31.64 14.45 -6.37
CA ASP A 331 31.21 13.97 -7.69
C ASP A 331 29.69 13.96 -7.94
N PHE A 332 28.88 14.52 -7.03
CA PHE A 332 27.45 14.71 -7.28
C PHE A 332 27.23 15.80 -8.33
N PRO A 333 26.39 15.58 -9.36
CA PRO A 333 26.31 16.48 -10.52
C PRO A 333 25.67 17.84 -10.24
N ILE A 334 25.04 18.02 -9.07
CA ILE A 334 24.43 19.28 -8.65
C ILE A 334 25.36 19.96 -7.65
N ALA A 335 25.85 21.15 -7.97
CA ALA A 335 26.87 21.84 -7.18
C ALA A 335 26.36 22.22 -5.79
N ASN A 336 27.18 22.07 -4.74
CA ASN A 336 26.88 22.62 -3.42
C ASN A 336 26.89 24.18 -3.47
N PRO A 337 25.91 24.92 -2.88
CA PRO A 337 24.82 24.48 -2.00
C PRO A 337 23.47 24.22 -2.70
N GLN A 338 23.45 24.05 -4.02
CA GLN A 338 22.22 23.77 -4.75
C GLN A 338 21.62 22.42 -4.33
N ARG A 339 20.29 22.36 -4.38
CA ARG A 339 19.51 21.16 -4.08
C ARG A 339 18.99 20.53 -5.37
N PHE A 340 18.81 19.22 -5.34
CA PHE A 340 18.18 18.47 -6.43
C PHE A 340 16.76 18.08 -6.05
N THR A 341 15.94 17.69 -7.02
CA THR A 341 14.58 17.21 -6.76
C THR A 341 14.46 15.73 -7.11
N GLU A 342 13.72 15.00 -6.28
CA GLU A 342 13.36 13.61 -6.52
C GLU A 342 11.84 13.42 -6.41
N LEU A 343 11.31 12.62 -7.33
CA LEU A 343 9.92 12.17 -7.37
C LEU A 343 9.85 10.71 -6.91
N VAL A 344 9.01 10.44 -5.92
CA VAL A 344 8.81 9.11 -5.32
C VAL A 344 7.49 8.54 -5.80
N ILE A 345 7.56 7.43 -6.53
CA ILE A 345 6.40 6.77 -7.12
C ILE A 345 6.16 5.42 -6.45
N TYR A 346 5.05 5.29 -5.72
CA TYR A 346 4.67 4.06 -5.01
C TYR A 346 4.13 2.98 -5.96
N PRO A 347 4.19 1.69 -5.58
CA PRO A 347 3.91 0.57 -6.48
C PRO A 347 2.51 0.58 -7.10
N GLN A 348 1.50 1.05 -6.35
CA GLN A 348 0.15 1.24 -6.87
C GLN A 348 0.11 2.20 -8.07
N VAL A 349 0.92 3.26 -8.05
CA VAL A 349 1.04 4.19 -9.17
C VAL A 349 1.88 3.58 -10.28
N GLN A 350 2.95 2.86 -9.93
CA GLN A 350 3.84 2.20 -10.89
C GLN A 350 3.06 1.27 -11.83
N GLU A 351 2.36 0.29 -11.30
CA GLU A 351 1.63 -0.70 -12.12
C GLU A 351 0.50 -0.06 -12.92
N ASN A 352 -0.16 0.97 -12.37
CA ASN A 352 -1.39 1.53 -12.94
C ASN A 352 -1.11 2.63 -13.96
N LEU A 353 0.04 3.30 -13.91
CA LEU A 353 0.26 4.48 -14.74
C LEU A 353 1.66 4.59 -15.35
N ILE A 354 2.67 3.86 -14.86
CA ILE A 354 4.06 4.15 -15.23
C ILE A 354 4.58 3.23 -16.33
N LEU A 355 5.43 3.80 -17.18
CA LEU A 355 6.23 3.10 -18.17
C LEU A 355 7.70 3.48 -17.97
N ALA A 356 8.56 2.47 -17.81
CA ALA A 356 10.00 2.65 -17.80
C ALA A 356 10.58 2.22 -19.15
N VAL A 357 11.45 3.06 -19.73
CA VAL A 357 12.14 2.77 -21.00
C VAL A 357 13.63 2.96 -20.78
N ARG A 358 14.40 1.89 -20.99
CA ARG A 358 15.86 1.93 -20.89
C ARG A 358 16.44 2.91 -21.89
N MET A 359 17.46 3.65 -21.48
CA MET A 359 18.13 4.64 -22.32
C MET A 359 19.48 4.14 -22.78
N SER A 360 19.77 4.34 -24.07
CA SER A 360 21.09 4.21 -24.65
C SER A 360 22.01 5.34 -24.19
N ALA A 361 23.33 5.16 -24.38
CA ALA A 361 24.30 6.20 -24.07
C ALA A 361 24.09 7.48 -24.91
N SER A 362 23.62 7.37 -26.15
CA SER A 362 23.27 8.52 -26.99
C SER A 362 22.05 9.26 -26.45
N GLU A 363 20.99 8.54 -26.07
CA GLU A 363 19.79 9.16 -25.51
C GLU A 363 20.10 9.90 -24.20
N LEU A 364 20.92 9.30 -23.33
CA LEU A 364 21.36 9.94 -22.09
C LEU A 364 22.15 11.23 -22.32
N ARG A 365 23.00 11.27 -23.36
CA ARG A 365 23.74 12.50 -23.71
C ARG A 365 22.83 13.60 -24.26
N SER A 366 21.73 13.22 -24.92
CA SER A 366 20.76 14.18 -25.47
C SER A 366 19.64 14.57 -24.50
N ALA A 367 19.52 13.88 -23.36
CA ALA A 367 18.42 14.07 -22.42
C ALA A 367 18.50 15.44 -21.74
N THR A 368 17.37 16.12 -21.66
CA THR A 368 17.23 17.40 -20.98
C THR A 368 16.48 17.24 -19.66
N ASN A 369 16.73 18.15 -18.73
CA ASN A 369 16.08 18.16 -17.43
C ASN A 369 14.56 18.46 -17.57
N VAL A 370 13.74 17.79 -16.77
CA VAL A 370 12.28 17.99 -16.75
C VAL A 370 11.87 19.26 -15.98
N HIS A 371 12.70 19.71 -15.03
CA HIS A 371 12.50 20.91 -14.20
C HIS A 371 11.19 20.88 -13.41
N TYR A 372 11.09 20.02 -12.39
CA TYR A 372 9.84 19.86 -11.64
C TYR A 372 9.31 21.15 -11.01
N GLU A 373 10.19 22.08 -10.61
CA GLU A 373 9.79 23.40 -10.13
C GLU A 373 8.92 24.17 -11.13
N GLY A 374 9.20 24.04 -12.44
CA GLY A 374 8.41 24.66 -13.50
C GLY A 374 7.10 23.94 -13.78
N LYS A 375 6.86 22.77 -13.16
CA LYS A 375 5.71 21.90 -13.41
C LYS A 375 4.63 21.96 -12.35
N ILE A 376 4.82 22.70 -11.26
CA ILE A 376 3.88 22.75 -10.12
C ILE A 376 2.44 23.06 -10.58
N ARG A 377 2.26 24.13 -11.36
CA ARG A 377 0.93 24.51 -11.88
C ARG A 377 0.42 23.54 -12.94
N GLU A 378 1.28 23.18 -13.90
CA GLU A 378 0.93 22.29 -15.02
C GLU A 378 0.46 20.91 -14.53
N TRP A 379 1.13 20.36 -13.52
CA TRP A 379 0.87 19.02 -12.99
C TRP A 379 0.00 19.02 -11.74
N ARG A 380 -0.51 20.19 -11.34
CA ARG A 380 -1.37 20.36 -10.16
C ARG A 380 -0.73 19.77 -8.89
N ILE A 381 0.54 20.10 -8.66
CA ILE A 381 1.28 19.62 -7.49
C ILE A 381 0.85 20.45 -6.29
N THR A 382 0.40 19.79 -5.23
CA THR A 382 0.14 20.44 -3.93
C THR A 382 1.47 20.82 -3.29
N VAL A 383 1.62 22.07 -2.89
CA VAL A 383 2.82 22.56 -2.20
C VAL A 383 2.41 23.19 -0.87
N PRO A 384 2.50 22.45 0.24
CA PRO A 384 2.21 22.95 1.57
C PRO A 384 3.02 24.20 1.93
N GLN A 385 2.48 25.02 2.82
CA GLN A 385 3.16 26.25 3.25
C GLN A 385 4.53 25.96 3.88
N GLU A 386 4.65 24.87 4.65
CA GLU A 386 5.93 24.42 5.23
C GLU A 386 6.99 24.16 4.14
N THR A 387 6.60 23.55 3.03
CA THR A 387 7.49 23.30 1.88
C THR A 387 7.89 24.62 1.20
N ARG A 388 6.96 25.57 1.07
CA ARG A 388 7.28 26.91 0.53
C ARG A 388 8.26 27.67 1.42
N ASN A 389 8.09 27.56 2.74
CA ASN A 389 9.01 28.16 3.71
C ASN A 389 10.41 27.53 3.62
N GLU A 390 10.49 26.21 3.44
CA GLU A 390 11.75 25.52 3.22
C GLU A 390 12.42 25.99 1.91
N PHE A 391 11.69 26.13 0.79
CA PHE A 391 12.26 26.72 -0.42
C PHE A 391 12.84 28.11 -0.18
N ALA A 392 12.08 28.98 0.52
CA ALA A 392 12.53 30.33 0.84
C ALA A 392 13.80 30.35 1.72
N SER A 393 13.94 29.42 2.69
CA SER A 393 15.15 29.35 3.53
C SER A 393 16.41 28.96 2.78
N TYR A 394 16.26 28.33 1.60
CA TYR A 394 17.37 28.01 0.68
C TYR A 394 17.51 29.03 -0.46
N GLY A 395 16.78 30.15 -0.43
CA GLY A 395 16.82 31.17 -1.48
C GLY A 395 16.16 30.72 -2.80
N GLU A 396 15.35 29.66 -2.77
CA GLU A 396 14.68 29.11 -3.95
C GLU A 396 13.31 29.77 -4.14
N ASN A 397 13.12 30.52 -5.23
CA ASN A 397 11.85 31.19 -5.55
C ASN A 397 10.96 30.29 -6.42
N ILE A 398 10.52 29.17 -5.83
CA ILE A 398 9.64 28.20 -6.49
C ILE A 398 8.18 28.61 -6.24
N ARG A 399 7.44 28.94 -7.30
CA ARG A 399 6.10 29.56 -7.22
C ARG A 399 4.95 28.59 -7.53
#